data_AF-X0XAJ6-F1
#
_entry.id   AF-X0XAJ6-F1
#
_cell.length_a   1.000
_cell.length_b   1.000
_cell.length_c   1.000
_cell.angle_alpha   90.00
_cell.angle_beta   90.00
_cell.angle_gamma   90.00
#
_symmetry.space_group_name_H-M   'P 1'
#
loop_
_entity.id
_entity.type
_entity.pdbx_description
1 polymer ?
#
loop_
_entity_poly.entity_id
_entity_poly.type
_entity_poly.pdbx_seq_one_letter_code
_entity_poly.pdbx_strand_id
1 'polypeptide(L)'
;ALVELEFVQSMQEGRDAGAVDALRPDLEAAGDDDAKLASLWRKLVAIPVADDFPFEEPSDLEGIRARRAAGPRREALAYDDSLLYDRMYGAWLGRCAGCALGKPVEVFMGPKGDIKSWERVKKYLTAISSDEWPIRDYIPAHSPAEDEVGRLCSAPSTREQISFMESDDDIRYTVIGQIVMANKGRDFDTLDVARAWENHLPYAFVCTAETQAYRNLVARYKRGLGNVGEVDWTWVAMNENPYREWIGAQIR
;
A
#
# COMPACT_ATOMS: atom_id res chain seq x y z
N ALA A 1 0.02 -9.19 17.45
CA ALA A 1 0.20 -8.27 16.30
C ALA A 1 -0.55 -8.71 15.02
N LEU A 2 -0.08 -9.69 14.22
CA LEU A 2 -0.75 -10.01 12.94
C LEU A 2 -2.19 -10.52 13.11
N VAL A 3 -2.43 -11.37 14.11
CA VAL A 3 -3.78 -11.88 14.40
C VAL A 3 -4.72 -10.75 14.84
N GLU A 4 -4.24 -9.77 15.63
CA GLU A 4 -5.04 -8.60 16.00
C GLU A 4 -5.46 -7.78 14.79
N LEU A 5 -4.55 -7.60 13.82
CA LEU A 5 -4.87 -6.93 12.56
C LEU A 5 -5.87 -7.76 11.74
N GLU A 6 -5.80 -9.09 11.80
CA GLU A 6 -6.75 -9.97 11.11
C GLU A 6 -8.18 -9.84 11.66
N PHE A 7 -8.37 -9.54 12.95
CA PHE A 7 -9.71 -9.19 13.47
C PHE A 7 -10.27 -7.95 12.76
N VAL A 8 -9.44 -6.92 12.56
CA VAL A 8 -9.86 -5.69 11.87
C VAL A 8 -10.12 -5.98 10.39
N GLN A 9 -9.19 -6.67 9.74
CA GLN A 9 -9.28 -7.07 8.34
C GLN A 9 -10.53 -7.93 8.08
N SER A 10 -10.86 -8.87 8.97
CA SER A 10 -12.05 -9.71 8.88
C SER A 10 -13.34 -8.88 8.83
N MET A 11 -13.42 -7.84 9.65
CA MET A 11 -14.55 -6.92 9.67
C MET A 11 -14.60 -6.07 8.39
N GLN A 12 -13.45 -5.64 7.87
CA GLN A 12 -13.37 -4.83 6.65
C GLN A 12 -13.77 -5.64 5.40
N GLU A 13 -13.47 -6.94 5.37
CA GLU A 13 -13.92 -7.89 4.33
C GLU A 13 -15.38 -8.33 4.47
N GLY A 14 -16.11 -7.78 5.45
CA GLY A 14 -17.53 -8.08 5.62
C GLY A 14 -17.83 -9.41 6.28
N ARG A 15 -16.88 -10.04 6.98
CA ARG A 15 -17.15 -11.27 7.73
C ARG A 15 -18.11 -11.02 8.88
N ASP A 16 -18.86 -12.05 9.28
CA ASP A 16 -19.84 -11.94 10.36
C ASP A 16 -19.21 -11.38 11.65
N ALA A 17 -19.67 -10.19 12.04
CA ALA A 17 -19.13 -9.44 13.15
C ALA A 17 -19.26 -10.18 14.49
N GLY A 18 -20.39 -10.84 14.71
CA GLY A 18 -20.65 -11.59 15.94
C GLY A 18 -19.71 -12.78 16.08
N ALA A 19 -19.47 -13.51 14.99
CA ALA A 19 -18.55 -14.63 14.94
C ALA A 19 -17.09 -14.19 15.11
N VAL A 20 -16.70 -13.06 14.52
CA VAL A 20 -15.37 -12.47 14.71
C VAL A 20 -15.19 -12.10 16.18
N ASP A 21 -16.11 -11.34 16.78
CA ASP A 21 -16.01 -10.92 18.18
C ASP A 21 -16.05 -12.09 19.17
N ALA A 22 -16.77 -13.16 18.86
CA ALA A 22 -16.82 -14.38 19.68
C ALA A 22 -15.43 -15.06 19.82
N LEU A 23 -14.49 -14.79 18.91
CA LEU A 23 -13.13 -15.32 18.97
C LEU A 23 -12.15 -14.44 19.76
N ARG A 24 -12.54 -13.25 20.23
CA ARG A 24 -11.63 -12.39 21.02
C ARG A 24 -11.09 -13.05 22.29
N PRO A 25 -11.86 -13.81 23.08
CA PRO A 25 -11.32 -14.52 24.24
C PRO A 25 -10.23 -15.54 23.87
N ASP A 26 -10.30 -16.13 22.68
CA ASP A 26 -9.26 -17.06 22.19
C ASP A 26 -7.93 -16.33 21.95
N LEU A 27 -7.95 -15.05 21.58
CA LEU A 27 -6.74 -14.24 21.41
C LEU A 27 -6.03 -14.01 22.75
N GLU A 28 -6.79 -13.64 23.79
CA GLU A 28 -6.26 -13.46 25.14
C GLU A 28 -5.68 -14.77 25.69
N ALA A 29 -6.37 -15.89 25.48
CA ALA A 29 -5.92 -17.21 25.91
C ALA A 29 -4.73 -17.76 25.09
N ALA A 30 -4.55 -17.28 23.86
CA ALA A 30 -3.41 -17.64 23.02
C ALA A 30 -2.12 -17.00 23.53
N GLY A 31 -2.15 -15.73 23.94
CA GLY A 31 -0.94 -14.98 24.29
C GLY A 31 0.07 -15.03 23.14
N ASP A 32 1.31 -15.40 23.45
CA ASP A 32 2.41 -15.54 22.47
C ASP A 32 2.58 -16.98 21.94
N ASP A 33 1.59 -17.86 22.11
CA ASP A 33 1.65 -19.24 21.62
C ASP A 33 1.35 -19.30 20.11
N ASP A 34 2.40 -19.47 19.30
CA ASP A 34 2.32 -19.53 17.84
C ASP A 34 1.30 -20.56 17.32
N ALA A 35 1.18 -21.73 17.95
CA ALA A 35 0.28 -22.78 17.48
C ALA A 35 -1.19 -22.39 17.72
N LYS A 36 -1.47 -21.75 18.86
CA LYS A 36 -2.80 -21.21 19.16
C LYS A 36 -3.13 -20.02 18.26
N LEU A 37 -2.18 -19.12 18.03
CA LEU A 37 -2.34 -17.97 17.13
C LEU A 37 -2.60 -18.41 15.68
N ALA A 38 -1.86 -19.41 15.18
CA ALA A 38 -2.09 -19.99 13.86
C ALA A 38 -3.44 -20.72 13.75
N SER A 39 -3.90 -21.33 14.85
CA SER A 39 -5.26 -21.91 14.93
C SER A 39 -6.33 -20.83 14.87
N LEU A 40 -6.15 -19.75 15.62
CA LEU A 40 -7.07 -18.61 15.66
C LEU A 40 -7.16 -17.89 14.31
N TRP A 41 -6.02 -17.66 13.65
CA TRP A 41 -5.98 -17.14 12.28
C TRP A 41 -6.87 -17.97 11.33
N ARG A 42 -6.71 -19.30 11.34
CA ARG A 42 -7.52 -20.21 10.51
C ARG A 42 -9.01 -20.13 10.82
N LYS A 43 -9.39 -19.91 12.08
CA LYS A 43 -10.79 -19.71 12.45
C LYS A 43 -11.33 -18.40 11.87
N LEU A 44 -10.60 -17.29 12.02
CA LEU A 44 -10.98 -15.97 11.49
C LEU A 44 -11.20 -16.02 9.97
N VAL A 45 -10.22 -16.53 9.22
CA VAL A 45 -10.32 -16.61 7.75
C VAL A 45 -11.35 -17.62 7.24
N ALA A 46 -11.90 -18.47 8.11
CA ALA A 46 -12.99 -19.38 7.77
C ALA A 46 -14.39 -18.81 8.05
N ILE A 47 -14.49 -17.67 8.74
CA ILE A 47 -15.77 -17.00 8.97
C ILE A 47 -16.30 -16.52 7.62
N PRO A 48 -17.54 -16.87 7.24
CA PRO A 48 -18.12 -16.43 5.97
C PRO A 48 -18.35 -14.91 5.97
N VAL A 49 -18.35 -14.33 4.77
CA VAL A 49 -18.88 -12.98 4.54
C VAL A 49 -20.36 -12.98 4.93
N ALA A 50 -20.79 -11.95 5.66
CA ALA A 50 -22.16 -11.80 6.11
C ALA A 50 -23.11 -11.60 4.91
N ASP A 51 -24.31 -12.19 4.99
CA ASP A 51 -25.31 -12.10 3.91
C ASP A 51 -25.78 -10.66 3.64
N ASP A 52 -25.62 -9.76 4.62
CA ASP A 52 -25.97 -8.34 4.54
C ASP A 52 -24.77 -7.42 4.19
N PHE A 53 -23.61 -7.99 3.86
CA PHE A 53 -22.47 -7.20 3.40
C PHE A 53 -22.82 -6.51 2.06
N PRO A 54 -22.72 -5.17 1.96
CA PRO A 54 -23.34 -4.43 0.86
C PRO A 54 -22.51 -4.42 -0.44
N PHE A 55 -21.30 -4.99 -0.44
CA PHE A 55 -20.37 -4.93 -1.55
C PHE A 55 -20.18 -6.29 -2.23
N GLU A 56 -20.00 -6.26 -3.56
CA GLU A 56 -19.61 -7.42 -4.36
C GLU A 56 -18.25 -7.12 -4.98
N GLU A 57 -17.19 -7.73 -4.44
CA GLU A 57 -15.79 -7.39 -4.71
C GLU A 57 -15.02 -8.58 -5.29
N PRO A 58 -15.30 -8.98 -6.55
CA PRO A 58 -14.59 -10.08 -7.18
C PRO A 58 -13.12 -9.71 -7.44
N SER A 59 -12.21 -10.67 -7.23
CA SER A 59 -10.79 -10.50 -7.52
C SER A 59 -10.38 -10.99 -8.92
N ASP A 60 -11.22 -11.79 -9.57
CA ASP A 60 -10.94 -12.31 -10.91
C ASP A 60 -11.39 -11.32 -12.00
N LEU A 61 -10.71 -11.38 -13.15
CA LEU A 61 -10.95 -10.45 -14.25
C LEU A 61 -12.38 -10.54 -14.81
N GLU A 62 -13.00 -11.72 -14.80
CA GLU A 62 -14.36 -11.91 -15.30
C GLU A 62 -15.37 -11.22 -14.37
N GLY A 63 -15.27 -11.49 -13.07
CA GLY A 63 -16.09 -10.86 -12.03
C GLY A 63 -15.93 -9.34 -12.01
N ILE A 64 -14.69 -8.82 -12.06
CA ILE A 64 -14.43 -7.37 -12.12
C ILE A 64 -15.10 -6.77 -13.36
N ARG A 65 -15.02 -7.45 -14.51
CA ARG A 65 -15.66 -6.98 -15.75
C ARG A 65 -17.18 -6.99 -15.70
N ALA A 66 -17.77 -7.92 -14.95
CA ALA A 66 -19.20 -8.02 -14.73
C ALA A 66 -19.72 -6.93 -13.77
N ARG A 67 -18.94 -6.60 -12.73
CA ARG A 67 -19.32 -5.62 -11.70
C ARG A 67 -19.01 -4.17 -12.04
N ARG A 68 -18.02 -3.91 -12.90
CA ARG A 68 -17.68 -2.53 -13.29
C ARG A 68 -18.85 -1.84 -14.00
N ALA A 69 -19.03 -0.55 -13.72
CA ALA A 69 -20.04 0.26 -14.39
C ALA A 69 -19.85 0.34 -15.92
N ALA A 70 -20.94 0.53 -16.65
CA ALA A 70 -20.88 0.84 -18.08
C ALA A 70 -20.13 2.16 -18.31
N GLY A 71 -19.28 2.22 -19.34
CA GLY A 71 -18.46 3.39 -19.63
C GLY A 71 -17.47 3.12 -20.76
N PRO A 72 -16.74 4.14 -21.21
CA PRO A 72 -15.71 3.97 -22.23
C PRO A 72 -14.65 2.97 -21.74
N ARG A 73 -14.19 2.09 -22.64
CA ARG A 73 -13.14 1.08 -22.35
C ARG A 73 -11.80 1.45 -22.95
N ARG A 74 -11.81 2.39 -23.87
CA ARG A 74 -10.65 2.93 -24.58
C ARG A 74 -10.94 4.39 -24.85
N GLU A 75 -10.04 5.25 -24.40
CA GLU A 75 -10.01 6.64 -24.81
C GLU A 75 -9.06 6.75 -26.00
N ALA A 76 -9.52 7.40 -27.06
CA ALA A 76 -8.65 7.72 -28.19
C ALA A 76 -7.79 8.92 -27.80
N LEU A 77 -6.53 8.66 -27.45
CA LEU A 77 -5.54 9.71 -27.22
C LEU A 77 -4.96 10.12 -28.58
N ALA A 78 -5.48 11.21 -29.15
CA ALA A 78 -4.97 11.79 -30.39
C ALA A 78 -3.70 12.63 -30.11
N TYR A 79 -2.69 12.01 -29.52
CA TYR A 79 -1.40 12.66 -29.23
C TYR A 79 -0.39 12.24 -30.29
N ASP A 80 0.33 13.22 -30.84
CA ASP A 80 1.57 12.93 -31.53
C ASP A 80 2.68 12.58 -30.53
N ASP A 81 3.81 12.06 -31.02
CA ASP A 81 4.91 11.61 -30.17
C ASP A 81 5.47 12.71 -29.27
N SER A 82 5.48 13.97 -29.75
CA SER A 82 5.99 15.11 -28.98
C SER A 82 5.07 15.43 -27.81
N LEU A 83 3.76 15.47 -28.05
CA LEU A 83 2.76 15.72 -27.01
C LEU A 83 2.69 14.55 -26.03
N LEU A 84 2.79 13.31 -26.52
CA LEU A 84 2.82 12.13 -25.65
C LEU A 84 4.04 12.17 -24.72
N TYR A 85 5.21 12.50 -25.26
CA TYR A 85 6.43 12.66 -24.48
C TYR A 85 6.27 13.74 -23.40
N ASP A 86 5.78 14.93 -23.76
CA ASP A 86 5.55 16.02 -22.81
C ASP A 86 4.61 15.61 -21.66
N ARG A 87 3.51 14.91 -21.97
CA ARG A 87 2.57 14.40 -20.97
C ARG A 87 3.17 13.34 -20.07
N MET A 88 3.90 12.37 -20.64
CA MET A 88 4.56 11.32 -19.86
C MET A 88 5.67 11.88 -18.98
N TYR A 89 6.47 12.80 -19.51
CA TYR A 89 7.52 13.48 -18.78
C TYR A 89 6.94 14.34 -17.65
N GLY A 90 5.88 15.10 -17.93
CA GLY A 90 5.14 15.85 -16.91
C GLY A 90 4.54 14.96 -15.83
N ALA A 91 4.00 13.78 -16.19
CA ALA A 91 3.47 12.82 -15.23
C ALA A 91 4.59 12.24 -14.32
N TRP A 92 5.77 11.97 -14.88
CA TRP A 92 6.93 11.53 -14.11
C TRP A 92 7.41 12.62 -13.14
N LEU A 93 7.61 13.85 -13.63
CA LEU A 93 8.02 14.97 -12.78
C LEU A 93 6.97 15.31 -11.73
N GLY A 94 5.69 15.25 -12.08
CA GLY A 94 4.57 15.47 -11.15
C GLY A 94 4.53 14.43 -10.04
N ARG A 95 4.78 13.15 -10.36
CA ARG A 95 4.95 12.10 -9.35
C ARG A 95 6.12 12.42 -8.42
N CYS A 96 7.30 12.72 -8.97
CA CYS A 96 8.47 13.09 -8.16
C CYS A 96 8.18 14.28 -7.23
N ALA A 97 7.60 15.35 -7.76
CA ALA A 97 7.27 16.53 -6.96
C ALA A 97 6.22 16.21 -5.86
N GLY A 98 5.18 15.44 -6.20
CA GLY A 98 4.13 15.04 -5.26
C GLY A 98 4.66 14.13 -4.14
N CYS A 99 5.46 13.13 -4.48
CA CYS A 99 6.08 12.24 -3.49
C CYS A 99 7.00 13.05 -2.55
N ALA A 100 7.90 13.89 -3.09
CA ALA A 100 8.76 14.72 -2.24
C ALA A 100 7.97 15.69 -1.34
N LEU A 101 6.84 16.24 -1.83
CA LEU A 101 5.98 17.11 -1.03
C LEU A 101 5.34 16.38 0.15
N GLY A 102 4.84 15.16 -0.07
CA GLY A 102 4.15 14.37 0.96
C GLY A 102 5.08 13.67 1.94
N LYS A 103 6.29 13.29 1.49
CA LYS A 103 7.21 12.43 2.23
C LYS A 103 7.50 12.89 3.66
N PRO A 104 7.81 14.18 3.95
CA PRO A 104 8.17 14.59 5.30
C PRO A 104 7.05 14.39 6.34
N VAL A 105 5.80 14.37 5.89
CA VAL A 105 4.61 14.28 6.74
C VAL A 105 3.97 12.89 6.76
N GLU A 106 4.60 11.87 6.16
CA GLU A 106 4.12 10.47 6.24
C GLU A 106 4.04 9.96 7.68
N VAL A 107 4.95 10.39 8.55
CA VAL A 107 4.91 10.10 9.99
C VAL A 107 3.70 10.72 10.70
N PHE A 108 2.94 11.57 10.02
CA PHE A 108 1.69 12.14 10.52
C PHE A 108 0.46 11.33 10.09
N MET A 109 0.60 10.22 9.35
CA MET A 109 -0.54 9.39 8.88
C MET A 109 -1.37 8.75 10.01
N GLY A 110 -0.87 8.73 11.25
CA GLY A 110 -1.63 8.35 12.44
C GLY A 110 -2.05 9.54 13.31
N PRO A 111 -3.06 9.39 14.18
CA PRO A 111 -3.32 10.38 15.22
C PRO A 111 -2.16 10.47 16.23
N LYS A 112 -2.05 11.60 16.92
CA LYS A 112 -1.16 11.76 18.09
C LYS A 112 -1.95 12.37 19.23
N GLY A 113 -2.23 11.57 20.26
CA GLY A 113 -3.25 11.92 21.26
C GLY A 113 -4.59 12.14 20.57
N ASP A 114 -5.24 13.27 20.88
CA ASP A 114 -6.55 13.63 20.31
C ASP A 114 -6.44 14.35 18.95
N ILE A 115 -5.23 14.57 18.42
CA ILE A 115 -5.01 15.32 17.17
C ILE A 115 -5.02 14.36 15.98
N LYS A 116 -5.95 14.56 15.04
CA LYS A 116 -6.05 13.75 13.81
C LYS A 116 -4.88 14.02 12.88
N SER A 117 -4.60 13.07 11.98
CA SER A 117 -3.51 13.16 10.99
C SER A 117 -3.43 14.51 10.26
N TRP A 118 -4.52 14.94 9.61
CA TRP A 118 -4.55 16.21 8.87
C TRP A 118 -4.42 17.44 9.77
N GLU A 119 -4.92 17.36 11.01
CA GLU A 119 -4.80 18.44 12.00
C GLU A 119 -3.36 18.59 12.47
N ARG A 120 -2.60 17.49 12.57
CA ARG A 120 -1.16 17.52 12.85
C ARG A 120 -0.41 18.31 11.77
N VAL A 121 -0.67 18.02 10.49
CA VAL A 121 -0.05 18.74 9.36
C VAL A 121 -0.43 20.23 9.39
N LYS A 122 -1.73 20.53 9.51
CA LYS A 122 -2.20 21.92 9.57
C LYS A 122 -1.57 22.67 10.73
N LYS A 123 -1.55 22.07 11.92
CA LYS A 123 -0.99 22.69 13.12
C LYS A 123 0.53 22.91 13.00
N TYR A 124 1.26 21.93 12.46
CA TYR A 124 2.68 22.06 12.12
C TYR A 124 2.94 23.33 11.29
N LEU A 125 2.19 23.50 10.20
CA LEU A 125 2.36 24.61 9.27
C LEU A 125 1.91 25.95 9.88
N THR A 126 0.72 26.02 10.48
CA THR A 126 0.20 27.26 11.06
C THR A 126 1.01 27.79 12.23
N ALA A 127 1.76 26.94 12.94
CA ALA A 127 2.66 27.34 14.01
C ALA A 127 3.92 28.08 13.49
N ILE A 128 4.25 27.92 12.20
CA ILE A 128 5.34 28.65 11.54
C ILE A 128 4.81 30.03 11.08
N SER A 129 3.69 30.02 10.33
CA SER A 129 2.98 31.22 9.89
C SER A 129 1.56 30.85 9.44
N SER A 130 0.62 31.79 9.51
CA SER A 130 -0.72 31.62 8.94
C SER A 130 -0.70 31.40 7.42
N ASP A 131 0.35 31.84 6.73
CA ASP A 131 0.49 31.74 5.27
C ASP A 131 0.99 30.38 4.79
N GLU A 132 1.47 29.53 5.71
CA GLU A 132 1.92 28.16 5.41
C GLU A 132 0.75 27.18 5.22
N TRP A 133 -0.48 27.61 5.51
CA TRP A 133 -1.70 26.83 5.29
C TRP A 133 -2.79 27.65 4.57
N PRO A 134 -3.41 27.15 3.49
CA PRO A 134 -3.23 25.84 2.85
C PRO A 134 -1.84 25.70 2.20
N ILE A 135 -1.39 24.45 2.01
CA ILE A 135 -0.05 24.14 1.46
C ILE A 135 0.12 24.78 0.06
N ARG A 136 1.18 25.58 -0.12
CA ARG A 136 1.53 26.24 -1.40
C ARG A 136 2.93 25.93 -1.91
N ASP A 137 3.76 25.30 -1.08
CA ASP A 137 5.15 24.95 -1.35
C ASP A 137 5.53 23.70 -0.53
N TYR A 138 6.74 23.18 -0.68
CA TYR A 138 7.28 22.07 0.11
C TYR A 138 7.23 22.35 1.60
N ILE A 139 7.17 21.28 2.41
CA ILE A 139 7.04 21.37 3.86
C ILE A 139 8.35 21.92 4.47
N PRO A 140 8.31 23.00 5.28
CA PRO A 140 9.49 23.48 6.01
C PRO A 140 10.05 22.41 6.94
N ALA A 141 11.37 22.36 7.10
CA ALA A 141 12.03 21.35 7.93
C ALA A 141 11.65 21.42 9.41
N HIS A 142 11.29 22.61 9.89
CA HIS A 142 11.08 22.88 11.31
C HIS A 142 9.79 23.64 11.61
N SER A 143 9.17 23.28 12.73
CA SER A 143 7.99 23.97 13.28
C SER A 143 8.08 24.13 14.79
N PRO A 144 7.62 25.27 15.35
CA PRO A 144 7.45 25.42 16.79
C PRO A 144 6.49 24.39 17.42
N ALA A 145 5.65 23.71 16.62
CA ALA A 145 4.71 22.72 17.10
C ALA A 145 5.27 21.28 17.14
N GLU A 146 6.53 21.03 16.78
CA GLU A 146 7.11 19.69 16.68
C GLU A 146 6.91 18.82 17.93
N ASP A 147 7.06 19.40 19.13
CA ASP A 147 6.88 18.67 20.39
C ASP A 147 5.43 18.19 20.54
N GLU A 148 4.48 18.98 20.06
CA GLU A 148 3.05 18.67 20.13
C GLU A 148 2.63 17.71 19.02
N VAL A 149 2.96 17.99 17.76
CA VAL A 149 2.45 17.22 16.61
C VAL A 149 3.39 16.14 16.10
N GLY A 150 4.62 16.10 16.59
CA GLY A 150 5.68 15.21 16.14
C GLY A 150 6.67 15.90 15.19
N ARG A 151 7.85 15.29 15.06
CA ARG A 151 8.87 15.72 14.10
C ARG A 151 8.62 15.07 12.75
N LEU A 152 9.03 15.76 11.69
CA LEU A 152 9.00 15.22 10.33
C LEU A 152 9.99 14.06 10.18
N CYS A 153 9.78 13.25 9.14
CA CYS A 153 10.81 12.34 8.62
C CYS A 153 11.43 12.93 7.34
N SER A 154 12.38 12.22 6.75
CA SER A 154 12.88 12.51 5.39
C SER A 154 13.30 13.97 5.19
N ALA A 155 14.23 14.43 6.03
CA ALA A 155 14.78 15.78 5.98
C ALA A 155 15.22 16.22 4.57
N PRO A 156 15.80 15.36 3.70
CA PRO A 156 16.17 15.79 2.36
C PRO A 156 14.99 16.12 1.44
N SER A 157 13.74 15.81 1.81
CA SER A 157 12.53 16.20 1.06
C SER A 157 11.85 17.47 1.62
N THR A 158 12.44 18.14 2.61
CA THR A 158 11.91 19.41 3.12
C THR A 158 12.33 20.59 2.25
N ARG A 159 11.58 21.70 2.31
CA ARG A 159 11.76 22.89 1.47
C ARG A 159 13.20 23.38 1.40
N GLU A 160 13.91 23.37 2.53
CA GLU A 160 15.26 23.90 2.65
C GLU A 160 16.35 22.95 2.15
N GLN A 161 16.05 21.66 2.00
CA GLN A 161 17.06 20.62 1.71
C GLN A 161 16.82 19.88 0.38
N ILE A 162 15.61 19.97 -0.17
CA ILE A 162 15.25 19.28 -1.40
C ILE A 162 16.18 19.63 -2.55
N SER A 163 16.82 18.61 -3.09
CA SER A 163 17.76 18.71 -4.22
C SER A 163 17.48 17.67 -5.31
N PHE A 164 16.78 16.59 -4.96
CA PHE A 164 16.32 15.54 -5.86
C PHE A 164 15.17 14.78 -5.20
N MET A 165 14.47 13.94 -5.97
CA MET A 165 13.48 13.03 -5.41
C MET A 165 14.19 11.87 -4.69
N GLU A 166 13.99 11.76 -3.38
CA GLU A 166 14.50 10.63 -2.59
C GLU A 166 13.88 9.30 -3.04
N SER A 167 14.51 8.18 -2.63
CA SER A 167 13.88 6.87 -2.84
C SER A 167 12.56 6.78 -2.10
N ASP A 168 11.54 6.33 -2.81
CA ASP A 168 10.15 6.27 -2.35
C ASP A 168 9.45 5.08 -3.01
N ASP A 169 8.46 4.47 -2.36
CA ASP A 169 7.81 3.29 -2.94
C ASP A 169 7.05 3.64 -4.23
N ASP A 170 6.41 4.82 -4.29
CA ASP A 170 5.73 5.28 -5.51
C ASP A 170 6.70 5.48 -6.69
N ILE A 171 7.96 5.79 -6.40
CA ILE A 171 9.02 5.89 -7.41
C ILE A 171 9.56 4.49 -7.75
N ARG A 172 9.88 3.67 -6.74
CA ARG A 172 10.46 2.33 -6.93
C ARG A 172 9.52 1.43 -7.74
N TYR A 173 8.25 1.33 -7.37
CA TYR A 173 7.30 0.49 -8.09
C TYR A 173 7.06 0.99 -9.52
N THR A 174 7.07 2.31 -9.76
CA THR A 174 6.98 2.86 -11.11
C THR A 174 8.18 2.46 -11.97
N VAL A 175 9.40 2.56 -11.42
CA VAL A 175 10.62 2.13 -12.12
C VAL A 175 10.62 0.62 -12.37
N ILE A 176 10.19 -0.19 -11.40
CA ILE A 176 10.03 -1.64 -11.57
C ILE A 176 9.03 -1.94 -12.70
N GLY A 177 7.90 -1.24 -12.76
CA GLY A 177 6.94 -1.36 -13.85
C GLY A 177 7.57 -1.06 -15.22
N GLN A 178 8.43 -0.04 -15.31
CA GLN A 178 9.19 0.25 -16.54
C GLN A 178 10.18 -0.86 -16.89
N ILE A 179 10.88 -1.44 -15.91
CA ILE A 179 11.79 -2.57 -16.13
C ILE A 179 11.03 -3.79 -16.66
N VAL A 180 9.88 -4.12 -16.08
CA VAL A 180 9.01 -5.21 -16.56
C VAL A 180 8.59 -4.96 -18.00
N MET A 181 8.04 -3.78 -18.29
CA MET A 181 7.59 -3.42 -19.64
C MET A 181 8.73 -3.43 -20.67
N ALA A 182 9.91 -2.92 -20.33
CA ALA A 182 11.06 -2.91 -21.22
C ALA A 182 11.58 -4.31 -21.55
N ASN A 183 11.56 -5.23 -20.57
CA ASN A 183 12.09 -6.58 -20.74
C ASN A 183 11.08 -7.58 -21.33
N LYS A 184 9.79 -7.39 -21.07
CA LYS A 184 8.73 -8.37 -21.38
C LYS A 184 7.70 -7.87 -22.39
N GLY A 185 7.65 -6.55 -22.62
CA GLY A 185 6.64 -5.94 -23.46
C GLY A 185 5.26 -5.90 -22.78
N ARG A 186 4.23 -5.69 -23.58
CA ARG A 186 2.84 -5.48 -23.12
C ARG A 186 2.18 -6.72 -22.54
N ASP A 187 2.64 -7.90 -22.93
CA ASP A 187 2.02 -9.17 -22.58
C ASP A 187 2.69 -9.84 -21.37
N PHE A 188 3.35 -9.04 -20.51
CA PHE A 188 3.90 -9.52 -19.25
C PHE A 188 2.80 -10.07 -18.34
N ASP A 189 3.17 -10.99 -17.45
CA ASP A 189 2.26 -11.59 -16.49
C ASP A 189 2.70 -11.34 -15.02
N THR A 190 1.94 -11.88 -14.07
CA THR A 190 2.24 -11.78 -12.63
C THR A 190 3.59 -12.41 -12.27
N LEU A 191 4.01 -13.46 -12.99
CA LEU A 191 5.30 -14.13 -12.76
C LEU A 191 6.46 -13.21 -13.14
N ASP A 192 6.33 -12.46 -14.23
CA ASP A 192 7.32 -11.46 -14.63
C ASP A 192 7.45 -10.32 -13.62
N VAL A 193 6.34 -9.85 -13.04
CA VAL A 193 6.36 -8.84 -11.97
C VAL A 193 7.05 -9.39 -10.72
N ALA A 194 6.69 -10.60 -10.28
CA ALA A 194 7.28 -11.21 -9.09
C ALA A 194 8.79 -11.46 -9.27
N ARG A 195 9.23 -11.85 -10.47
CA ARG A 195 10.66 -11.94 -10.81
C ARG A 195 11.36 -10.59 -10.78
N ALA A 196 10.70 -9.52 -11.24
CA ALA A 196 11.26 -8.18 -11.16
C ALA A 196 11.44 -7.73 -9.71
N TRP A 197 10.50 -8.08 -8.81
CA TRP A 197 10.65 -7.85 -7.38
C TRP A 197 11.85 -8.62 -6.81
N GLU A 198 11.96 -9.93 -7.08
CA GLU A 198 13.11 -10.73 -6.60
C GLU A 198 14.47 -10.17 -7.04
N ASN A 199 14.55 -9.58 -8.23
CA ASN A 199 15.81 -9.08 -8.79
C ASN A 199 16.13 -7.63 -8.42
N HIS A 200 15.11 -6.80 -8.14
CA HIS A 200 15.28 -5.34 -8.08
C HIS A 200 14.68 -4.68 -6.84
N LEU A 201 13.80 -5.36 -6.10
CA LEU A 201 13.14 -4.81 -4.91
C LEU A 201 13.61 -5.56 -3.67
N PRO A 202 14.60 -5.04 -2.93
CA PRO A 202 14.99 -5.64 -1.66
C PRO A 202 13.82 -5.75 -0.68
N TYR A 203 13.77 -6.85 0.07
CA TYR A 203 12.73 -7.11 1.08
C TYR A 203 12.60 -6.00 2.14
N ALA A 204 13.68 -5.26 2.41
CA ALA A 204 13.65 -4.12 3.34
C ALA A 204 12.85 -2.90 2.83
N PHE A 205 12.45 -2.88 1.56
CA PHE A 205 11.75 -1.75 0.93
C PHE A 205 10.28 -2.00 0.61
N VAL A 206 9.76 -3.18 0.95
CA VAL A 206 8.33 -3.50 0.93
C VAL A 206 7.72 -3.24 2.32
N CYS A 207 6.46 -2.82 2.34
CA CYS A 207 5.72 -2.56 3.58
C CYS A 207 4.45 -3.42 3.63
N THR A 208 3.88 -3.61 4.82
CA THR A 208 2.54 -4.18 5.05
C THR A 208 2.17 -5.38 4.15
N ALA A 209 1.26 -5.20 3.19
CA ALA A 209 0.74 -6.27 2.34
C ALA A 209 1.82 -6.84 1.43
N GLU A 210 2.67 -5.98 0.87
CA GLU A 210 3.76 -6.40 -0.01
C GLU A 210 4.85 -7.15 0.76
N THR A 211 5.10 -6.78 2.03
CA THR A 211 5.98 -7.54 2.92
C THR A 211 5.47 -8.97 3.09
N GLN A 212 4.18 -9.16 3.35
CA GLN A 212 3.60 -10.48 3.53
C GLN A 212 3.58 -11.28 2.23
N ALA A 213 3.19 -10.66 1.12
CA ALA A 213 3.20 -11.31 -0.18
C ALA A 213 4.63 -11.76 -0.57
N TYR A 214 5.62 -10.90 -0.40
CA TYR A 214 7.00 -11.24 -0.73
C TYR A 214 7.56 -12.33 0.20
N ARG A 215 7.26 -12.27 1.50
CA ARG A 215 7.59 -13.36 2.44
C ARG A 215 7.00 -14.68 1.98
N ASN A 216 5.71 -14.70 1.67
CA ASN A 216 4.99 -15.90 1.26
C ASN A 216 5.60 -16.49 -0.02
N LEU A 217 5.90 -15.64 -0.99
CA LEU A 217 6.57 -16.01 -2.23
C LEU A 217 7.90 -16.73 -1.95
N VAL A 218 8.80 -16.10 -1.19
CA VAL A 218 10.13 -16.66 -0.88
C VAL A 218 10.03 -17.92 -0.01
N ALA A 219 9.12 -17.95 0.96
CA ALA A 219 8.93 -19.09 1.86
C ALA A 219 8.41 -20.33 1.14
N ARG A 220 7.47 -20.16 0.19
CA ARG A 220 6.87 -21.25 -0.58
C ARG A 220 7.75 -21.69 -1.74
N TYR A 221 8.31 -20.74 -2.49
CA TYR A 221 9.12 -20.98 -3.70
C TYR A 221 10.62 -20.81 -3.40
N LYS A 222 11.13 -21.60 -2.44
CA LYS A 222 12.45 -21.52 -1.79
C LYS A 222 13.69 -21.39 -2.68
N ARG A 223 13.60 -21.63 -3.99
CA ARG A 223 14.71 -21.57 -4.96
C ARG A 223 14.59 -20.40 -5.94
N GLY A 224 13.73 -19.42 -5.63
CA GLY A 224 13.37 -18.34 -6.54
C GLY A 224 12.45 -18.79 -7.68
N LEU A 225 11.97 -17.83 -8.46
CA LEU A 225 10.96 -18.05 -9.50
C LEU A 225 11.52 -18.47 -10.87
N GLY A 226 12.72 -19.06 -10.92
CA GLY A 226 13.40 -19.41 -12.17
C GLY A 226 12.62 -20.42 -13.03
N ASN A 227 12.48 -21.66 -12.55
CA ASN A 227 11.71 -22.73 -13.20
C ASN A 227 10.56 -23.20 -12.31
N VAL A 228 9.75 -22.26 -11.86
CA VAL A 228 8.51 -22.61 -11.14
C VAL A 228 7.44 -22.98 -12.15
N GLY A 229 6.60 -23.97 -11.79
CA GLY A 229 5.39 -24.29 -12.52
C GLY A 229 4.32 -23.24 -12.24
N GLU A 230 3.08 -23.69 -12.08
CA GLU A 230 1.99 -22.80 -11.66
C GLU A 230 2.26 -22.22 -10.26
N VAL A 231 2.05 -20.91 -10.14
CA VAL A 231 2.19 -20.18 -8.88
C VAL A 231 0.79 -19.90 -8.34
N ASP A 232 0.54 -20.32 -7.11
CA ASP A 232 -0.69 -20.01 -6.37
C ASP A 232 -0.65 -18.56 -5.88
N TRP A 233 -1.01 -17.62 -6.76
CA TRP A 233 -0.99 -16.18 -6.49
C TRP A 233 -1.98 -15.78 -5.38
N THR A 234 -3.12 -16.46 -5.29
CA THR A 234 -4.09 -16.25 -4.22
C THR A 234 -3.47 -16.58 -2.88
N TRP A 235 -2.80 -17.72 -2.74
CA TRP A 235 -2.10 -18.04 -1.50
C TRP A 235 -0.99 -17.04 -1.19
N VAL A 236 -0.20 -16.63 -2.20
CA VAL A 236 0.87 -15.64 -2.02
C VAL A 236 0.31 -14.33 -1.46
N ALA A 237 -0.79 -13.82 -2.02
CA ALA A 237 -1.39 -12.56 -1.58
C ALA A 237 -2.12 -12.69 -0.23
N MET A 238 -2.84 -13.78 0.01
CA MET A 238 -3.79 -13.88 1.13
C MET A 238 -3.21 -14.53 2.39
N ASN A 239 -2.20 -15.40 2.28
CA ASN A 239 -1.71 -16.17 3.41
C ASN A 239 -1.08 -15.26 4.48
N GLU A 240 -1.59 -15.29 5.72
CA GLU A 240 -1.04 -14.52 6.84
C GLU A 240 -0.89 -13.01 6.55
N ASN A 241 -1.73 -12.46 5.67
CA ASN A 241 -1.62 -11.07 5.24
C ASN A 241 -2.81 -10.24 5.76
N PRO A 242 -2.75 -9.58 6.92
CA PRO A 242 -3.89 -8.87 7.49
C PRO A 242 -4.03 -7.43 6.96
N TYR A 243 -3.47 -7.14 5.79
CA TYR A 243 -3.42 -5.79 5.21
C TYR A 243 -4.21 -5.69 3.90
N ARG A 244 -5.06 -6.68 3.57
CA ARG A 244 -5.66 -6.83 2.22
C ARG A 244 -6.64 -5.71 1.89
N GLU A 245 -7.29 -5.12 2.90
CA GLU A 245 -8.15 -3.92 2.73
C GLU A 245 -7.38 -2.59 2.90
N TRP A 246 -6.06 -2.62 3.02
CA TRP A 246 -5.29 -1.39 3.11
C TRP A 246 -5.06 -0.82 1.71
N ILE A 247 -5.01 0.50 1.60
CA ILE A 247 -4.81 1.17 0.31
C ILE A 247 -3.54 0.68 -0.42
N GLY A 248 -2.47 0.38 0.32
CA GLY A 248 -1.25 -0.19 -0.25
C GLY A 248 -1.48 -1.52 -0.96
N ALA A 249 -2.33 -2.40 -0.41
CA ALA A 249 -2.69 -3.66 -1.05
C ALA A 249 -3.56 -3.46 -2.29
N GLN A 250 -4.46 -2.46 -2.27
CA GLN A 250 -5.38 -2.23 -3.39
C GLN A 250 -4.71 -1.58 -4.62
N ILE A 251 -3.56 -0.91 -4.43
CA ILE A 251 -2.85 -0.21 -5.52
C ILE A 251 -1.60 -0.94 -6.04
N ARG A 252 -1.24 -2.10 -5.48
CA ARG A 252 -0.06 -2.89 -5.83
C ARG A 252 -0.45 -4.26 -6.36
#